data_AF-A0A8T4E0G9-F1
#
_entry.id   AF-A0A8T4E0G9-F1
#
_cell.length_a   1.000
_cell.length_b   1.000
_cell.length_c   1.000
_cell.angle_alpha   90.00
_cell.angle_beta   90.00
_cell.angle_gamma   90.00
#
_symmetry.space_group_name_H-M   'P 1'
#
loop_
_entity.id
_entity.type
_entity.pdbx_description
1 polymer ?
#
loop_
_entity_poly.entity_id
_entity_poly.type
_entity_poly.pdbx_seq_one_letter_code
_entity_poly.pdbx_strand_id
1 'polypeptide(L)'
;MVATSIMKGIAKGMASWIWVVGSVLFGLMIFFAGYVLISGQIQSVSDRLILDEVTNLQNSLRSMCVSKGTGAYEIYDISLPENIKAVYVAKADMIPAPDKVSVMISENKSAIGNFFCYQLAYTDTNLPKKCWESRCDLNFTYIGTPSMKTTLSSRIARIMGSNPTYNYRLSINKTGEHSVLVTAETLIK
;
A
#
# COMPACT_ATOMS: atom_id res chain seq x y z
N MET A 1 32.69 4.50 -64.45
CA MET A 1 32.55 5.57 -63.43
C MET A 1 31.14 5.71 -62.83
N VAL A 2 30.11 4.97 -63.29
CA VAL A 2 28.72 5.16 -62.81
C VAL A 2 28.38 4.32 -61.57
N ALA A 3 28.98 3.13 -61.40
CA ALA A 3 28.70 2.23 -60.27
C ALA A 3 29.16 2.77 -58.89
N THR A 4 30.22 3.58 -58.85
CA THR A 4 30.74 4.19 -57.60
C THR A 4 29.90 5.37 -57.11
N SER A 5 29.09 5.99 -57.98
CA SER A 5 28.18 7.09 -57.63
C SER A 5 26.91 6.58 -56.93
N ILE A 6 26.35 5.47 -57.42
CA ILE A 6 25.10 4.88 -56.91
C ILE A 6 25.31 4.28 -55.51
N MET A 7 26.45 3.60 -55.28
CA MET A 7 26.81 3.09 -53.94
C MET A 7 26.99 4.21 -52.90
N LYS A 8 27.51 5.38 -53.29
CA LYS A 8 27.67 6.54 -52.38
C LYS A 8 26.33 7.18 -51.99
N GLY A 9 25.33 7.19 -52.88
CA GLY A 9 23.99 7.69 -52.58
C GLY A 9 23.22 6.77 -51.63
N ILE A 10 23.29 5.46 -51.84
CA ILE A 10 22.65 4.43 -51.00
C ILE A 10 23.28 4.38 -49.61
N ALA A 11 24.62 4.48 -49.51
CA ALA A 11 25.34 4.53 -48.23
C ALA A 11 25.01 5.80 -47.41
N LYS A 12 24.83 6.96 -48.07
CA LYS A 12 24.38 8.20 -47.40
C LYS A 12 22.93 8.11 -46.92
N GLY A 13 22.05 7.45 -47.67
CA GLY A 13 20.67 7.18 -47.27
C GLY A 13 20.58 6.26 -46.04
N MET A 14 21.34 5.16 -46.03
CA MET A 14 21.42 4.25 -44.87
C MET A 14 22.08 4.91 -43.64
N ALA A 15 23.11 5.74 -43.84
CA ALA A 15 23.75 6.47 -42.74
C ALA A 15 22.79 7.46 -42.07
N SER A 16 21.87 8.09 -42.81
CA SER A 16 20.86 9.01 -42.26
C SER A 16 19.85 8.29 -41.35
N TRP A 17 19.41 7.08 -41.73
CA TRP A 17 18.49 6.28 -40.92
C TRP A 17 19.09 5.80 -39.60
N ILE A 18 20.40 5.57 -39.55
CA ILE A 18 21.12 5.20 -38.31
C ILE A 18 21.02 6.32 -37.27
N TRP A 19 21.12 7.59 -37.69
CA TRP A 19 20.95 8.74 -36.79
C TRP A 19 19.53 8.87 -36.26
N VAL A 20 18.52 8.59 -37.09
CA VAL A 20 17.11 8.58 -36.69
C VAL A 20 16.87 7.48 -35.66
N VAL A 21 17.31 6.26 -35.93
CA VAL A 21 17.16 5.12 -35.00
C VAL A 21 17.93 5.37 -33.70
N GLY A 22 19.16 5.90 -33.78
CA GLY A 22 19.96 6.24 -32.61
C GLY A 22 19.28 7.28 -31.71
N SER A 23 18.68 8.31 -32.31
CA SER A 23 17.97 9.36 -31.57
C SER A 23 16.70 8.82 -30.88
N VAL A 24 15.96 7.93 -31.55
CA VAL A 24 14.77 7.28 -30.98
C VAL A 24 15.14 6.36 -29.82
N LEU A 25 16.20 5.56 -29.96
CA LEU A 25 16.70 4.70 -28.89
C LEU A 25 17.19 5.50 -27.69
N PHE A 26 17.91 6.60 -27.94
CA PHE A 26 18.39 7.49 -26.88
C PHE A 26 17.23 8.17 -26.14
N GLY A 27 16.20 8.62 -26.88
CA GLY A 27 14.97 9.17 -26.29
C GLY A 27 14.22 8.15 -25.43
N LEU A 28 14.10 6.91 -25.89
CA LEU A 28 13.51 5.81 -25.11
C LEU A 28 14.32 5.54 -23.84
N MET A 29 15.65 5.54 -23.92
CA MET A 29 16.51 5.30 -22.76
C MET A 29 16.33 6.37 -21.68
N ILE A 30 16.28 7.64 -22.07
CA ILE A 30 16.00 8.75 -21.13
C ILE A 30 14.60 8.61 -20.54
N PHE A 31 13.60 8.26 -21.36
CA PHE A 31 12.23 8.06 -20.90
C PHE A 31 12.13 6.93 -19.87
N PHE A 32 12.77 5.78 -20.13
CA PHE A 32 12.84 4.66 -19.19
C PHE A 32 13.56 5.04 -17.89
N ALA A 33 14.69 5.75 -17.98
CA ALA A 33 15.41 6.22 -16.80
C ALA A 33 14.55 7.15 -15.94
N GLY A 34 13.86 8.11 -16.58
CA GLY A 34 12.91 9.00 -15.90
C GLY A 34 11.76 8.24 -15.25
N TYR A 35 11.19 7.25 -15.95
CA TYR A 35 10.11 6.42 -15.44
C TYR A 35 10.53 5.62 -14.19
N VAL A 36 11.72 5.01 -14.19
CA VAL A 36 12.23 4.25 -13.04
C VAL A 36 12.44 5.14 -11.83
N LEU A 37 13.00 6.35 -12.01
CA LEU A 37 13.21 7.30 -10.92
C LEU A 37 11.88 7.79 -10.32
N ILE A 38 10.93 8.15 -11.16
CA ILE A 38 9.61 8.64 -10.72
C ILE A 38 8.83 7.53 -10.01
N SER A 39 8.80 6.32 -10.59
CA SER A 39 8.07 5.20 -9.99
C SER A 39 8.64 4.78 -8.62
N GLY A 40 9.96 4.78 -8.46
CA GLY A 40 10.61 4.51 -7.18
C GLY A 40 10.31 5.56 -6.11
N GLN A 41 10.26 6.84 -6.50
CA GLN A 41 9.88 7.92 -5.57
C GLN A 41 8.41 7.81 -5.12
N ILE A 42 7.49 7.52 -6.05
CA ILE A 42 6.06 7.36 -5.74
C ILE A 42 5.84 6.24 -4.72
N GLN A 43 6.50 5.09 -4.90
CA GLN A 43 6.41 3.98 -3.95
C GLN A 43 6.93 4.38 -2.55
N SER A 44 8.09 5.03 -2.51
CA SER A 44 8.71 5.48 -1.25
C SER A 44 7.83 6.48 -0.49
N VAL A 45 7.17 7.39 -1.20
CA VAL A 45 6.24 8.36 -0.60
C VAL A 45 4.99 7.64 -0.10
N SER A 46 4.43 6.72 -0.89
CA SER A 46 3.26 5.95 -0.47
C SER A 46 3.52 5.12 0.79
N ASP A 47 4.69 4.50 0.90
CA ASP A 47 5.05 3.70 2.06
C ASP A 47 5.19 4.54 3.34
N ARG A 48 5.69 5.78 3.20
CA ARG A 48 5.77 6.72 4.32
C ARG A 48 4.38 7.16 4.78
N LEU A 49 3.49 7.48 3.85
CA LEU A 49 2.10 7.86 4.19
C LEU A 49 1.38 6.72 4.93
N ILE A 50 1.58 5.47 4.50
CA ILE A 50 1.03 4.30 5.20
C ILE A 50 1.62 4.18 6.59
N LEU A 51 2.95 4.32 6.70
CA LEU A 51 3.62 4.22 7.99
C LEU A 51 3.10 5.28 8.95
N ASP A 52 2.94 6.53 8.50
CA ASP A 52 2.45 7.64 9.32
C ASP A 52 1.01 7.37 9.77
N GLU A 53 0.13 6.97 8.86
CA GLU A 53 -1.28 6.72 9.15
C GLU A 53 -1.47 5.55 10.13
N VAL A 54 -0.74 4.45 9.91
CA VAL A 54 -0.76 3.27 10.79
C VAL A 54 -0.12 3.58 12.15
N THR A 55 0.92 4.42 12.17
CA THR A 55 1.57 4.85 13.43
C THR A 55 0.65 5.77 14.23
N ASN A 56 -0.10 6.66 13.58
CA ASN A 56 -1.10 7.51 14.24
C ASN A 56 -2.21 6.68 14.88
N LEU A 57 -2.73 5.68 14.15
CA LEU A 57 -3.68 4.72 14.69
C LEU A 57 -3.09 3.95 15.88
N GLN A 58 -1.85 3.46 15.77
CA GLN A 58 -1.16 2.77 16.87
C GLN A 58 -1.00 3.67 18.10
N ASN A 59 -0.70 4.95 17.92
CA ASN A 59 -0.61 5.92 19.00
C ASN A 59 -1.97 6.16 19.68
N SER A 60 -3.06 6.25 18.91
CA SER A 60 -4.42 6.34 19.46
C SER A 60 -4.77 5.08 20.26
N LEU A 61 -4.51 3.88 19.71
CA LEU A 61 -4.72 2.62 20.43
C LEU A 61 -3.90 2.52 21.72
N ARG A 62 -2.63 2.95 21.67
CA ARG A 62 -1.76 2.97 22.85
C ARG A 62 -2.26 3.96 23.91
N SER A 63 -2.75 5.13 23.49
CA SER A 63 -3.36 6.12 24.37
C SER A 63 -4.62 5.55 25.04
N MET A 64 -5.45 4.83 24.29
CA MET A 64 -6.62 4.12 24.82
C MET A 64 -6.21 3.03 25.83
N CYS A 65 -5.19 2.23 25.53
CA CYS A 65 -4.68 1.22 26.47
C CYS A 65 -4.16 1.84 27.78
N VAL A 66 -3.33 2.89 27.71
CA VAL A 66 -2.55 3.37 28.87
C VAL A 66 -3.22 4.50 29.63
N SER A 67 -3.79 5.47 28.92
CA SER A 67 -4.15 6.78 29.50
C SER A 67 -5.64 6.92 29.78
N LYS A 68 -6.50 6.14 29.13
CA LYS A 68 -7.95 6.30 29.20
C LYS A 68 -8.56 5.32 30.21
N GLY A 69 -9.63 5.74 30.89
CA GLY A 69 -10.39 4.89 31.81
C GLY A 69 -11.31 3.92 31.08
N THR A 70 -11.76 2.88 31.79
CA THR A 70 -12.76 1.91 31.28
C THR A 70 -14.04 2.64 30.84
N GLY A 71 -14.61 2.24 29.71
CA GLY A 71 -15.77 2.89 29.09
C GLY A 71 -15.42 4.09 28.20
N ALA A 72 -14.13 4.43 28.05
CA ALA A 72 -13.71 5.44 27.07
C ALA A 72 -14.03 4.96 25.65
N TYR A 73 -14.53 5.91 24.84
CA TYR A 73 -14.91 5.69 23.46
C TYR A 73 -14.31 6.77 22.57
N GLU A 74 -13.75 6.36 21.42
CA GLU A 74 -13.15 7.24 20.43
C GLU A 74 -13.52 6.76 19.02
N ILE A 75 -13.76 7.72 18.12
CA ILE A 75 -13.97 7.44 16.69
C ILE A 75 -12.72 7.91 15.95
N TYR A 76 -12.14 7.02 15.16
CA TYR A 76 -10.96 7.30 14.34
C TYR A 76 -11.25 6.97 12.88
N ASP A 77 -11.23 7.99 12.01
CA ASP A 77 -11.38 7.78 10.57
C ASP A 77 -9.98 7.60 9.95
N ILE A 78 -9.79 6.51 9.21
CA ILE A 78 -8.52 6.16 8.57
C ILE A 78 -8.70 5.98 7.06
N SER A 79 -7.74 6.48 6.28
CA SER A 79 -7.69 6.26 4.83
C SER A 79 -6.51 5.38 4.45
N LEU A 80 -6.81 4.21 3.90
CA LEU A 80 -5.83 3.19 3.57
C LEU A 80 -5.66 3.05 2.05
N PRO A 81 -4.46 3.22 1.49
CA PRO A 81 -4.24 3.03 0.05
C PRO A 81 -4.26 1.54 -0.34
N GLU A 82 -4.57 1.24 -1.62
CA GLU A 82 -4.70 -0.14 -2.17
C GLU A 82 -3.44 -1.03 -1.99
N ASN A 83 -2.27 -0.43 -1.74
CA ASN A 83 -1.04 -1.19 -1.49
C ASN A 83 -0.92 -1.74 -0.06
N ILE A 84 -1.88 -1.50 0.83
CA ILE A 84 -1.95 -2.20 2.12
C ILE A 84 -2.81 -3.48 1.99
N LYS A 85 -2.21 -4.63 2.30
CA LYS A 85 -2.92 -5.91 2.29
C LYS A 85 -3.82 -6.04 3.51
N ALA A 86 -3.25 -5.77 4.68
CA ALA A 86 -3.89 -6.03 5.96
C ALA A 86 -3.32 -5.12 7.04
N VAL A 87 -4.18 -4.65 7.93
CA VAL A 87 -3.84 -4.17 9.28
C VAL A 87 -4.65 -5.01 10.25
N TYR A 88 -3.98 -5.60 11.22
CA TYR A 88 -4.56 -6.63 12.08
C TYR A 88 -3.83 -6.69 13.41
N VAL A 89 -4.37 -7.50 14.33
CA VAL A 89 -3.71 -7.82 15.58
C VAL A 89 -3.32 -9.30 15.65
N ALA A 90 -2.20 -9.56 16.30
CA ALA A 90 -1.60 -10.88 16.43
C ALA A 90 -1.11 -11.12 17.86
N LYS A 91 -0.88 -12.39 18.20
CA LYS A 91 -0.33 -12.77 19.51
C LYS A 91 1.21 -12.66 19.59
N ALA A 92 1.89 -12.54 18.46
CA ALA A 92 3.34 -12.37 18.37
C ALA A 92 3.72 -11.50 17.14
N ASP A 93 4.96 -11.01 17.12
CA ASP A 93 5.52 -9.99 16.21
C ASP A 93 5.83 -10.47 14.78
N MET A 94 5.71 -11.78 14.50
CA MET A 94 5.99 -12.37 13.18
C MET A 94 4.88 -13.29 12.67
N ILE A 95 3.66 -13.17 13.21
CA ILE A 95 2.52 -13.95 12.72
C ILE A 95 2.02 -13.30 11.43
N PRO A 96 1.99 -14.03 10.29
CA PRO A 96 1.47 -13.50 9.03
C PRO A 96 -0.05 -13.27 9.10
N ALA A 97 -0.54 -12.35 8.26
CA ALA A 97 -1.97 -12.20 8.09
C ALA A 97 -2.55 -13.46 7.43
N PRO A 98 -3.77 -13.89 7.77
CA PRO A 98 -4.38 -15.08 7.17
C PRO A 98 -4.47 -15.02 5.63
N ASP A 99 -4.39 -16.17 4.95
CA ASP A 99 -4.37 -16.20 3.47
C ASP A 99 -5.61 -15.56 2.82
N LYS A 100 -6.74 -15.52 3.52
CA LYS A 100 -8.02 -14.94 3.07
C LYS A 100 -8.38 -13.65 3.81
N VAL A 101 -7.41 -12.77 4.08
CA VAL A 101 -7.69 -11.49 4.77
C VAL A 101 -8.73 -10.64 4.04
N SER A 102 -8.77 -10.66 2.70
CA SER A 102 -9.82 -9.98 1.93
C SER A 102 -11.23 -10.38 2.37
N VAL A 103 -11.47 -11.67 2.57
CA VAL A 103 -12.74 -12.20 3.06
C VAL A 103 -12.98 -11.79 4.51
N MET A 104 -11.93 -11.79 5.35
CA MET A 104 -12.05 -11.34 6.74
C MET A 104 -12.41 -9.86 6.85
N ILE A 105 -11.88 -9.02 5.96
CA ILE A 105 -12.25 -7.60 5.87
C ILE A 105 -13.70 -7.47 5.40
N SER A 106 -14.09 -8.20 4.34
CA SER A 106 -15.47 -8.14 3.82
C SER A 106 -16.52 -8.67 4.80
N GLU A 107 -16.17 -9.65 5.63
CA GLU A 107 -17.05 -10.24 6.64
C GLU A 107 -16.93 -9.56 8.02
N ASN A 108 -16.19 -8.44 8.13
CA ASN A 108 -15.93 -7.72 9.38
C ASN A 108 -15.46 -8.64 10.53
N LYS A 109 -14.62 -9.61 10.21
CA LYS A 109 -14.04 -10.51 11.22
C LYS A 109 -13.03 -9.76 12.08
N SER A 110 -12.92 -10.18 13.33
CA SER A 110 -11.94 -9.61 14.27
C SER A 110 -10.97 -10.66 14.76
N ALA A 111 -9.79 -10.19 15.17
CA ALA A 111 -8.77 -10.99 15.82
C ALA A 111 -8.46 -10.42 17.21
N ILE A 112 -7.96 -11.28 18.09
CA ILE A 112 -7.53 -10.89 19.43
C ILE A 112 -6.02 -11.09 19.54
N GLY A 113 -5.31 -10.05 19.98
CA GLY A 113 -3.87 -10.10 20.13
C GLY A 113 -3.29 -8.84 20.77
N ASN A 114 -1.99 -8.90 21.04
CA ASN A 114 -1.26 -7.86 21.78
C ASN A 114 -0.25 -7.17 20.88
N PHE A 115 -0.10 -7.63 19.64
CA PHE A 115 0.73 -7.01 18.61
C PHE A 115 -0.16 -6.43 17.55
N PHE A 116 -0.02 -5.14 17.27
CA PHE A 116 -0.67 -4.46 16.15
C PHE A 116 0.27 -4.50 14.95
N CYS A 117 -0.17 -5.07 13.84
CA CYS A 117 0.66 -5.38 12.69
C CYS A 117 0.05 -4.85 11.40
N TYR A 118 0.91 -4.51 10.43
CA TYR A 118 0.46 -4.23 9.06
C TYR A 118 1.30 -4.97 8.03
N GLN A 119 0.67 -5.28 6.89
CA GLN A 119 1.27 -5.97 5.76
C GLN A 119 0.97 -5.23 4.46
N LEU A 120 1.99 -5.10 3.61
CA LEU A 120 1.88 -4.50 2.29
C LEU A 120 1.56 -5.57 1.24
N ALA A 121 0.84 -5.16 0.20
CA ALA A 121 0.32 -6.05 -0.85
C ALA A 121 1.41 -6.68 -1.73
N TYR A 122 2.56 -6.02 -1.85
CA TYR A 122 3.64 -6.37 -2.77
C TYR A 122 4.84 -7.03 -2.08
N THR A 123 4.76 -7.31 -0.77
CA THR A 123 5.84 -8.01 -0.06
C THR A 123 5.81 -9.49 -0.44
N ASP A 124 6.89 -10.01 -1.02
CA ASP A 124 7.04 -11.44 -1.37
C ASP A 124 7.05 -12.37 -0.14
N THR A 125 7.39 -11.82 1.03
CA THR A 125 7.23 -12.54 2.29
C THR A 125 5.80 -12.34 2.79
N ASN A 126 5.10 -13.45 3.09
CA ASN A 126 3.78 -13.41 3.72
C ASN A 126 3.78 -12.78 5.13
N LEU A 127 4.93 -12.32 5.60
CA LEU A 127 5.17 -11.75 6.91
C LEU A 127 4.67 -10.30 7.00
N PRO A 128 4.35 -9.83 8.22
CA PRO A 128 4.07 -8.43 8.46
C PRO A 128 5.27 -7.56 8.10
N LYS A 129 5.02 -6.35 7.60
CA LYS A 129 6.07 -5.37 7.36
C LYS A 129 6.61 -4.84 8.69
N LYS A 130 5.71 -4.64 9.65
CA LYS A 130 6.04 -4.19 11.01
C LYS A 130 4.91 -4.58 11.97
N CYS A 131 5.30 -4.89 13.20
CA CYS A 131 4.41 -5.10 14.33
C CYS A 131 4.86 -4.22 15.50
N TRP A 132 3.89 -3.72 16.26
CA TRP A 132 4.11 -2.97 17.49
C TRP A 132 3.43 -3.68 18.64
N GLU A 133 4.14 -3.88 19.74
CA GLU A 133 3.57 -4.40 20.96
C GLU A 133 2.64 -3.37 21.61
N SER A 134 1.46 -3.82 21.98
CA SER A 134 0.42 -3.10 22.69
C SER A 134 0.40 -3.58 24.13
N ARG A 135 0.24 -2.64 25.07
CA ARG A 135 0.22 -2.94 26.52
C ARG A 135 -1.13 -3.48 27.02
N CYS A 136 -2.06 -3.76 26.11
CA CYS A 136 -3.38 -4.27 26.41
C CYS A 136 -3.82 -5.24 25.31
N ASP A 137 -4.76 -6.11 25.63
CA ASP A 137 -5.34 -7.06 24.69
C ASP A 137 -6.27 -6.30 23.74
N LEU A 138 -5.96 -6.33 22.45
CA LEU A 138 -6.74 -5.69 21.42
C LEU A 138 -7.63 -6.73 20.74
N ASN A 139 -8.93 -6.46 20.67
CA ASN A 139 -9.86 -7.14 19.77
C ASN A 139 -10.11 -6.22 18.57
N PHE A 140 -9.48 -6.51 17.42
CA PHE A 140 -9.41 -5.60 16.29
C PHE A 140 -10.02 -6.24 15.03
N THR A 141 -10.97 -5.55 14.41
CA THR A 141 -11.53 -5.92 13.10
C THR A 141 -10.49 -5.73 12.00
N TYR A 142 -10.30 -6.73 11.14
CA TYR A 142 -9.36 -6.64 10.02
C TYR A 142 -9.72 -5.47 9.10
N ILE A 143 -8.74 -4.62 8.78
CA ILE A 143 -8.88 -3.56 7.77
C ILE A 143 -7.77 -3.68 6.72
N GLY A 144 -7.96 -3.11 5.54
CA GLY A 144 -7.00 -3.18 4.46
C GLY A 144 -7.67 -3.16 3.11
N THR A 145 -7.09 -3.79 2.09
CA THR A 145 -7.70 -3.82 0.76
C THR A 145 -8.59 -5.06 0.61
N PRO A 146 -9.94 -4.91 0.53
CA PRO A 146 -10.86 -6.05 0.47
C PRO A 146 -10.80 -6.84 -0.85
N SER A 147 -10.22 -6.25 -1.92
CA SER A 147 -10.02 -6.92 -3.19
C SER A 147 -8.64 -6.61 -3.75
N MET A 148 -7.71 -7.57 -3.70
CA MET A 148 -6.43 -7.47 -4.42
C MET A 148 -6.59 -7.63 -5.95
N LYS A 149 -7.81 -7.86 -6.45
CA LYS A 149 -8.06 -7.80 -7.89
C LYS A 149 -8.03 -6.34 -8.29
N THR A 150 -6.94 -5.94 -8.96
CA THR A 150 -6.86 -4.66 -9.66
C THR A 150 -8.04 -4.59 -10.62
N THR A 151 -9.08 -3.84 -10.27
CA THR A 151 -10.18 -3.59 -11.20
C THR A 151 -9.64 -2.76 -12.37
N LEU A 152 -10.29 -2.84 -13.53
CA LEU A 152 -9.90 -2.00 -14.67
C LEU A 152 -9.87 -0.51 -14.26
N SER A 153 -10.78 -0.12 -13.37
CA SER A 153 -10.83 1.21 -12.75
C SER A 153 -9.63 1.54 -11.86
N SER A 154 -9.11 0.61 -11.04
CA SER A 154 -7.89 0.89 -10.25
C SER A 154 -6.65 1.04 -11.12
N ARG A 155 -6.59 0.31 -12.24
CA ARG A 155 -5.54 0.50 -13.26
C ARG A 155 -5.65 1.85 -13.97
N ILE A 156 -6.86 2.26 -14.36
CA ILE A 156 -7.10 3.56 -15.00
C ILE A 156 -6.79 4.70 -14.03
N ALA A 157 -7.22 4.60 -12.77
CA ALA A 157 -6.91 5.58 -11.74
C ALA A 157 -5.39 5.74 -11.57
N ARG A 158 -4.65 4.64 -11.53
CA ARG A 158 -3.19 4.64 -11.44
C ARG A 158 -2.52 5.30 -12.65
N ILE A 159 -3.07 5.08 -13.86
CA ILE A 159 -2.62 5.75 -15.08
C ILE A 159 -2.93 7.26 -15.03
N MET A 160 -4.06 7.66 -14.45
CA MET A 160 -4.43 9.05 -14.23
C MET A 160 -3.73 9.69 -13.01
N GLY A 161 -2.83 8.97 -12.32
CA GLY A 161 -2.07 9.48 -11.17
C GLY A 161 -2.80 9.47 -9.83
N SER A 162 -3.97 8.84 -9.74
CA SER A 162 -4.72 8.67 -8.49
C SER A 162 -4.53 7.25 -7.94
N ASN A 163 -4.04 7.13 -6.70
CA ASN A 163 -4.01 5.85 -5.99
C ASN A 163 -5.37 5.66 -5.28
N PRO A 164 -6.10 4.57 -5.56
CA PRO A 164 -7.36 4.31 -4.87
C PRO A 164 -7.12 4.11 -3.38
N THR A 165 -7.97 4.74 -2.58
CA THR A 165 -7.95 4.72 -1.11
C THR A 165 -9.26 4.15 -0.58
N TYR A 166 -9.16 3.29 0.43
CA TYR A 166 -10.26 2.70 1.18
C TYR A 166 -10.39 3.41 2.52
N ASN A 167 -11.54 4.01 2.77
CA ASN A 167 -11.79 4.75 4.00
C ASN A 167 -12.52 3.87 5.01
N TYR A 168 -12.07 3.88 6.24
CA TYR A 168 -12.68 3.15 7.36
C TYR A 168 -12.97 4.10 8.51
N ARG A 169 -14.07 3.85 9.19
CA ARG A 169 -14.39 4.45 10.48
C ARG A 169 -14.17 3.41 11.57
N LEU A 170 -13.24 3.67 12.47
CA LEU A 170 -12.90 2.79 13.58
C LEU A 170 -13.60 3.30 14.85
N SER A 171 -14.40 2.44 15.45
CA SER A 171 -14.96 2.64 16.78
C SER A 171 -14.05 1.96 17.80
N ILE A 172 -13.33 2.74 18.60
CA ILE A 172 -12.39 2.25 19.61
C ILE A 172 -13.04 2.39 20.98
N ASN A 173 -13.28 1.27 21.65
CA ASN A 173 -13.92 1.20 22.96
C ASN A 173 -13.04 0.46 23.96
N LYS A 174 -12.77 1.08 25.12
CA LYS A 174 -12.06 0.42 26.21
C LYS A 174 -13.04 -0.38 27.08
N THR A 175 -13.04 -1.70 26.91
CA THR A 175 -13.99 -2.60 27.57
C THR A 175 -13.53 -3.03 28.97
N GLY A 176 -12.23 -2.92 29.28
CA GLY A 176 -11.66 -3.24 30.58
C GLY A 176 -10.33 -2.52 30.81
N GLU A 177 -9.69 -2.75 31.96
CA GLU A 177 -8.40 -2.11 32.29
C GLU A 177 -7.31 -2.47 31.27
N HIS A 178 -7.34 -3.72 30.80
CA HIS A 178 -6.37 -4.27 29.85
C HIS A 178 -7.00 -4.77 28.55
N SER A 179 -8.23 -4.33 28.20
CA SER A 179 -8.88 -4.75 26.95
C SER A 179 -9.49 -3.59 26.18
N VAL A 180 -9.22 -3.56 24.87
CA VAL A 180 -9.77 -2.57 23.93
C VAL A 180 -10.39 -3.30 22.75
N LEU A 181 -11.63 -2.93 22.42
CA LEU A 181 -12.37 -3.39 21.26
C LEU A 181 -12.31 -2.33 20.17
N VAL A 182 -11.92 -2.74 18.97
CA VAL A 182 -11.86 -1.89 17.78
C VAL A 182 -12.72 -2.51 16.70
N THR A 183 -13.83 -1.86 16.40
CA THR A 183 -14.73 -2.26 15.32
C THR A 183 -14.53 -1.34 14.13
N ALA A 184 -14.35 -1.91 12.94
CA ALA A 184 -14.18 -1.15 11.71
C ALA A 184 -15.44 -1.19 10.84
N GLU A 185 -15.83 -0.03 10.33
CA GLU A 185 -16.88 0.12 9.33
C GLU A 185 -16.31 0.74 8.05
N THR A 186 -16.62 0.17 6.89
CA THR A 186 -16.12 0.69 5.62
C THR A 186 -16.97 1.88 5.20
N LEU A 187 -16.35 3.04 4.99
CA LEU A 187 -17.04 4.23 4.47
C LEU A 187 -17.09 4.12 2.95
N ILE A 188 -18.19 3.57 2.42
CA ILE A 188 -18.40 3.42 0.98
C ILE A 188 -18.41 4.82 0.34
N LYS A 189 -17.65 4.99 -0.74
CA LYS A 189 -17.72 6.14 -1.64
C LYS A 189 -18.20 5.68 -3.01
#